data_AF-A0A1E3S5I5-F1
#
_entry.id   AF-A0A1E3S5I5-F1
#
_cell.length_a   1.000
_cell.length_b   1.000
_cell.length_c   1.000
_cell.angle_alpha   90.00
_cell.angle_beta   90.00
_cell.angle_gamma   90.00
#
_symmetry.space_group_name_H-M   'P 1'
#
loop_
_entity.id
_entity.type
_entity.pdbx_description
1 polymer ?
#
loop_
_entity_poly.entity_id
_entity_poly.type
_entity_poly.pdbx_seq_one_letter_code
_entity_poly.pdbx_strand_id
1 'polypeptide(L)'
;MANKRNRARKAKSKGPAGPRLAYELFSELNATFYEDDPSEYLLTKIEAVTLMLAPDEALAPAYASERVIGVTRRSMTPVPSKEARDRYVRTECVLVLHHACETLLRLFFAHAEKQDCPWLGMAASVSFVEFKEKVFAGLKSGFDRDTVAVVFLGGADPTVAAIEVGADEFEDSVSALQLLLEFAAETVLSESFLYNSCKHGLTIVQTDESTQMALTPPGGDPVRLLAGSQFAYLHKPRSPGAKGGTEWFVSMTLTLPDQDIEVSFLIQQAVSSLWKVARRRYAGQAGEVSIISTRAVRDAIHGPVFEAGHPVRTTTHELAKKDDAGKILGVDIDLSGPSLPDEDMWEPGAATDSSPPRRVVLPLRQQDRRIISTSSRKLLPISPNWSSRV
;
A
#
# COMPACT_ATOMS: atom_id res chain seq x y z
N MET A 1 58.85 30.55 11.56
CA MET A 1 57.54 30.92 10.99
C MET A 1 56.55 29.82 11.32
N ALA A 2 55.65 30.07 12.26
CA ALA A 2 54.63 29.13 12.71
C ALA A 2 53.30 29.49 12.03
N ASN A 3 52.66 28.55 11.33
CA ASN A 3 51.36 28.78 10.72
C ASN A 3 50.28 27.93 11.41
N LYS A 4 49.37 28.63 12.09
CA LYS A 4 48.28 28.10 12.92
C LYS A 4 47.22 27.44 12.03
N ARG A 5 46.94 26.16 12.28
CA ARG A 5 45.74 25.47 11.78
C ARG A 5 44.50 25.97 12.52
N ASN A 6 43.67 26.77 11.85
CA ASN A 6 42.30 27.04 12.30
C ASN A 6 41.43 25.80 12.07
N ARG A 7 41.27 24.97 13.11
CA ARG A 7 40.20 23.96 13.16
C ARG A 7 38.93 24.64 13.65
N ALA A 8 38.04 24.99 12.73
CA ALA A 8 36.67 25.39 13.05
C ALA A 8 35.98 24.24 13.80
N ARG A 9 35.58 24.51 15.05
CA ARG A 9 34.87 23.58 15.93
C ARG A 9 33.43 23.46 15.39
N LYS A 10 33.05 22.30 14.85
CA LYS A 10 31.64 22.00 14.50
C LYS A 10 30.78 22.25 15.73
N ALA A 11 29.79 23.14 15.60
CA ALA A 11 28.80 23.40 16.62
C ALA A 11 28.03 22.09 16.91
N LYS A 12 28.02 21.65 18.17
CA LYS A 12 27.12 20.60 18.65
C LYS A 12 25.70 21.12 18.45
N SER A 13 24.89 20.43 17.64
CA SER A 13 23.46 20.69 17.58
C SER A 13 22.88 20.53 18.99
N LYS A 14 22.27 21.59 19.52
CA LYS A 14 21.50 21.51 20.75
C LYS A 14 20.25 20.70 20.43
N GLY A 15 20.11 19.50 21.00
CA GLY A 15 18.85 18.77 20.98
C GLY A 15 17.72 19.62 21.58
N PRO A 16 16.45 19.31 21.28
CA PRO A 16 15.33 20.15 21.68
C PRO A 16 15.26 20.29 23.20
N ALA A 17 15.12 21.54 23.66
CA ALA A 17 15.08 21.92 25.06
C ALA A 17 13.64 21.75 25.59
N GLY A 18 13.32 20.55 26.06
CA GLY A 18 12.05 20.25 26.70
C GLY A 18 12.11 18.93 27.48
N PRO A 19 11.20 18.71 28.44
CA PRO A 19 11.11 17.43 29.15
C PRO A 19 10.85 16.28 28.15
N ARG A 20 11.52 15.16 28.34
CA ARG A 20 11.33 13.94 27.52
C ARG A 20 10.18 13.11 28.07
N LEU A 21 9.56 12.30 27.21
CA LEU A 21 8.58 11.31 27.65
C LEU A 21 9.24 10.32 28.62
N ALA A 22 8.50 9.90 29.65
CA ALA A 22 8.91 8.85 30.56
C ALA A 22 8.99 7.51 29.82
N TYR A 23 10.07 6.75 30.00
CA TYR A 23 10.28 5.49 29.28
C TYR A 23 9.26 4.43 29.70
N GLU A 24 8.82 4.48 30.95
CA GLU A 24 7.81 3.61 31.54
C GLU A 24 6.48 3.67 30.78
N LEU A 25 6.19 4.84 30.17
CA LEU A 25 5.00 5.07 29.34
C LEU A 25 4.96 4.19 28.09
N PHE A 26 6.11 3.76 27.56
CA PHE A 26 6.15 3.03 26.29
C PHE A 26 5.53 1.64 26.40
N SER A 27 5.55 1.04 27.59
CA SER A 27 4.84 -0.23 27.82
C SER A 27 3.33 -0.08 27.68
N GLU A 28 2.76 0.95 28.30
CA GLU A 28 1.35 1.31 28.22
C GLU A 28 0.94 1.79 26.81
N LEU A 29 1.75 2.62 26.15
CA LEU A 29 1.50 3.06 24.77
C LEU A 29 1.50 1.90 23.79
N ASN A 30 2.50 1.02 23.84
CA ASN A 30 2.56 -0.14 22.96
C ASN A 30 1.40 -1.09 23.24
N ALA A 31 1.09 -1.36 24.51
CA ALA A 31 -0.02 -2.23 24.86
C ALA A 31 -1.34 -1.72 24.29
N THR A 32 -1.58 -0.40 24.38
CA THR A 32 -2.75 0.27 23.79
C THR A 32 -2.74 0.21 22.26
N PHE A 33 -1.60 0.54 21.64
CA PHE A 33 -1.47 0.60 20.18
C PHE A 33 -1.75 -0.76 19.51
N TYR A 34 -1.32 -1.86 20.12
CA TYR A 34 -1.50 -3.21 19.58
C TYR A 34 -2.79 -3.92 20.04
N GLU A 35 -3.75 -3.21 20.68
CA GLU A 35 -5.07 -3.77 20.95
C GLU A 35 -5.87 -3.97 19.66
N ASP A 36 -5.79 -3.01 18.75
CA ASP A 36 -6.42 -3.07 17.44
C ASP A 36 -5.61 -3.92 16.45
N ASP A 37 -6.18 -4.22 15.29
CA ASP A 37 -5.51 -4.88 14.18
C ASP A 37 -5.79 -4.13 12.86
N PRO A 38 -4.82 -3.35 12.33
CA PRO A 38 -5.04 -2.57 11.11
C PRO A 38 -5.31 -3.45 9.88
N SER A 39 -4.94 -4.73 9.91
CA SER A 39 -5.21 -5.65 8.82
C SER A 39 -6.70 -6.01 8.70
N GLU A 40 -7.45 -5.97 9.81
CA GLU A 40 -8.91 -6.24 9.81
C GLU A 40 -9.67 -5.13 9.09
N TYR A 41 -9.21 -3.88 9.21
CA TYR A 41 -9.78 -2.77 8.46
C TYR A 41 -9.61 -2.96 6.95
N LEU A 42 -8.41 -3.34 6.50
CA LEU A 42 -8.15 -3.61 5.08
C LEU A 42 -8.99 -4.77 4.56
N LEU A 43 -9.05 -5.88 5.30
CA LEU A 43 -9.86 -7.04 4.93
C LEU A 43 -11.34 -6.67 4.82
N THR A 44 -11.88 -5.98 5.82
CA THR A 44 -13.28 -5.54 5.80
C THR A 44 -13.57 -4.62 4.61
N LYS A 45 -12.62 -3.74 4.25
CA LYS A 45 -12.76 -2.85 3.11
C LYS A 45 -12.73 -3.62 1.78
N ILE A 46 -11.84 -4.60 1.63
CA ILE A 46 -11.78 -5.50 0.47
C ILE A 46 -13.11 -6.25 0.32
N GLU A 47 -13.57 -6.91 1.38
CA GLU A 47 -14.85 -7.64 1.38
C GLU A 47 -16.04 -6.73 1.05
N ALA A 48 -16.10 -5.52 1.63
CA ALA A 48 -17.18 -4.58 1.34
C ALA A 48 -17.23 -4.17 -0.14
N VAL A 49 -16.07 -4.02 -0.79
CA VAL A 49 -15.98 -3.69 -2.22
C VAL A 49 -16.36 -4.88 -3.07
N THR A 50 -15.82 -6.08 -2.79
CA THR A 50 -16.08 -7.29 -3.59
C THR A 50 -17.52 -7.78 -3.45
N LEU A 51 -18.18 -7.55 -2.32
CA LEU A 51 -19.61 -7.82 -2.15
C LEU A 51 -20.47 -7.06 -3.17
N MET A 52 -20.04 -5.89 -3.65
CA MET A 52 -20.78 -5.15 -4.69
C MET A 52 -20.75 -5.82 -6.06
N LEU A 53 -19.93 -6.86 -6.25
CA LEU A 53 -19.92 -7.70 -7.45
C LEU A 53 -20.91 -8.87 -7.37
N ALA A 54 -21.53 -9.10 -6.20
CA ALA A 54 -22.55 -10.14 -6.03
C ALA A 54 -23.77 -9.90 -6.96
N PRO A 55 -24.49 -10.97 -7.34
CA PRO A 55 -25.71 -10.84 -8.12
C PRO A 55 -26.80 -10.11 -7.32
N ASP A 56 -27.74 -9.47 -8.03
CA ASP A 56 -28.79 -8.65 -7.41
C ASP A 56 -29.63 -9.44 -6.41
N GLU A 57 -29.88 -10.71 -6.68
CA GLU A 57 -30.63 -11.61 -5.81
C GLU A 57 -29.93 -11.84 -4.46
N ALA A 58 -28.61 -11.86 -4.44
CA ALA A 58 -27.82 -12.01 -3.22
C ALA A 58 -27.77 -10.69 -2.42
N LEU A 59 -27.79 -9.54 -3.10
CA LEU A 59 -27.78 -8.22 -2.46
C LEU A 59 -29.16 -7.79 -1.95
N ALA A 60 -30.24 -8.23 -2.61
CA ALA A 60 -31.60 -7.79 -2.32
C ALA A 60 -32.00 -7.90 -0.84
N PRO A 61 -31.72 -8.99 -0.10
CA PRO A 61 -32.05 -9.06 1.33
C PRO A 61 -31.33 -8.01 2.18
N ALA A 62 -30.05 -7.73 1.89
CA ALA A 62 -29.27 -6.74 2.62
C ALA A 62 -29.76 -5.30 2.34
N TYR A 63 -30.21 -5.03 1.12
CA TYR A 63 -30.77 -3.74 0.71
C TYR A 63 -32.22 -3.53 1.17
N ALA A 64 -32.97 -4.62 1.35
CA ALA A 64 -34.30 -4.66 1.93
C ALA A 64 -34.31 -4.64 3.46
N SER A 65 -33.14 -4.65 4.12
CA SER A 65 -33.05 -4.58 5.57
C SER A 65 -32.88 -3.14 6.05
N GLU A 66 -33.46 -2.80 7.20
CA GLU A 66 -33.12 -1.56 7.90
C GLU A 66 -31.65 -1.63 8.36
N ARG A 67 -30.88 -0.58 8.08
CA ARG A 67 -29.47 -0.48 8.50
C ARG A 67 -29.32 0.59 9.56
N VAL A 68 -28.57 0.28 10.62
CA VAL A 68 -28.41 1.16 11.79
C VAL A 68 -26.97 1.60 11.92
N ILE A 69 -26.74 2.91 12.09
CA ILE A 69 -25.43 3.50 12.41
C ILE A 69 -25.61 4.34 13.67
N GLY A 70 -25.14 3.81 14.80
CA GLY A 70 -25.38 4.41 16.12
C GLY A 70 -26.89 4.50 16.40
N VAL A 71 -27.41 5.73 16.47
CA VAL A 71 -28.84 5.99 16.67
C VAL A 71 -29.60 6.27 15.36
N THR A 72 -28.90 6.37 14.23
CA THR A 72 -29.50 6.69 12.94
C THR A 72 -29.95 5.42 12.23
N ARG A 73 -31.17 5.42 11.72
CA ARG A 73 -31.72 4.34 10.88
C ARG A 73 -31.75 4.77 9.42
N ARG A 74 -31.37 3.85 8.54
CA ARG A 74 -31.48 3.99 7.09
C ARG A 74 -32.52 3.01 6.59
N SER A 75 -33.57 3.55 5.99
CA SER A 75 -34.63 2.79 5.35
C SER A 75 -34.08 1.91 4.23
N MET A 76 -34.92 0.96 3.82
CA MET A 76 -34.71 0.10 2.66
C MET A 76 -34.43 0.94 1.42
N THR A 77 -33.51 0.48 0.58
CA THR A 77 -33.20 1.11 -0.71
C THR A 77 -33.13 0.03 -1.77
N PRO A 78 -33.45 0.32 -3.05
CA PRO A 78 -33.21 -0.64 -4.12
C PRO A 78 -31.72 -0.97 -4.20
N VAL A 79 -31.40 -2.17 -4.68
CA VAL A 79 -30.04 -2.52 -5.08
C VAL A 79 -29.62 -1.56 -6.21
N PRO A 80 -28.43 -0.94 -6.13
CA PRO A 80 -27.94 -0.07 -7.20
C PRO A 80 -27.81 -0.86 -8.51
N SER A 81 -27.99 -0.19 -9.66
CA SER A 81 -27.83 -0.84 -10.96
C SER A 81 -26.44 -1.45 -11.11
N LYS A 82 -26.31 -2.50 -11.94
CA LYS A 82 -25.02 -3.13 -12.20
C LYS A 82 -23.96 -2.12 -12.63
N GLU A 83 -24.31 -1.19 -13.51
CA GLU A 83 -23.36 -0.16 -13.98
C GLU A 83 -22.93 0.77 -12.85
N ALA A 84 -23.83 1.14 -11.94
CA ALA A 84 -23.47 1.94 -10.77
C ALA A 84 -22.52 1.17 -9.83
N ARG A 85 -22.76 -0.14 -9.64
CA ARG A 85 -21.90 -1.01 -8.84
C ARG A 85 -20.53 -1.21 -9.48
N ASP A 86 -20.47 -1.49 -10.78
CA ASP A 86 -19.20 -1.65 -11.52
C ASP A 86 -18.34 -0.38 -11.43
N ARG A 87 -18.97 0.79 -11.62
CA ARG A 87 -18.27 2.08 -11.49
C ARG A 87 -17.75 2.33 -10.07
N TYR A 88 -18.55 1.98 -9.06
CA TYR A 88 -18.15 2.07 -7.65
C TYR A 88 -16.97 1.15 -7.37
N VAL A 89 -17.05 -0.12 -7.76
CA VAL A 89 -16.00 -1.12 -7.53
C VAL A 89 -14.68 -0.66 -8.15
N ARG A 90 -14.66 -0.25 -9.42
CA ARG A 90 -13.43 0.22 -10.08
C ARG A 90 -12.77 1.37 -9.33
N THR A 91 -13.56 2.35 -8.87
CA THR A 91 -13.00 3.50 -8.13
C THR A 91 -12.50 3.09 -6.76
N GLU A 92 -13.27 2.27 -6.03
CA GLU A 92 -12.87 1.82 -4.71
C GLU A 92 -11.68 0.88 -4.75
N CYS A 93 -11.50 0.04 -5.78
CA CYS A 93 -10.30 -0.80 -5.95
C CYS A 93 -9.03 0.04 -5.93
N VAL A 94 -8.98 1.14 -6.72
CA VAL A 94 -7.84 2.08 -6.70
C VAL A 94 -7.64 2.69 -5.31
N LEU A 95 -8.73 3.09 -4.64
CA LEU A 95 -8.65 3.69 -3.31
C LEU A 95 -8.21 2.69 -2.23
N VAL A 96 -8.62 1.42 -2.33
CA VAL A 96 -8.23 0.32 -1.44
C VAL A 96 -6.75 0.03 -1.65
N LEU A 97 -6.30 -0.13 -2.89
CA LEU A 97 -4.90 -0.40 -3.21
C LEU A 97 -3.98 0.67 -2.65
N HIS A 98 -4.25 1.94 -2.96
CA HIS A 98 -3.42 3.05 -2.48
C HIS A 98 -3.40 3.14 -0.95
N HIS A 99 -4.53 2.87 -0.29
CA HIS A 99 -4.58 2.83 1.18
C HIS A 99 -3.79 1.64 1.75
N ALA A 100 -3.86 0.46 1.12
CA ALA A 100 -3.08 -0.71 1.51
C ALA A 100 -1.58 -0.44 1.36
N CYS A 101 -1.15 0.07 0.20
CA CYS A 101 0.25 0.43 -0.07
C CYS A 101 0.79 1.47 0.92
N GLU A 102 0.05 2.55 1.16
CA GLU A 102 0.47 3.58 2.12
C GLU A 102 0.55 3.02 3.54
N THR A 103 -0.44 2.22 3.96
CA THR A 103 -0.44 1.55 5.28
C THR A 103 0.75 0.64 5.45
N LEU A 104 1.04 -0.21 4.46
CA LEU A 104 2.17 -1.14 4.47
C LEU A 104 3.50 -0.40 4.63
N LEU A 105 3.75 0.61 3.79
CA LEU A 105 5.01 1.36 3.80
C LEU A 105 5.20 2.12 5.11
N ARG A 106 4.15 2.78 5.62
CA ARG A 106 4.22 3.52 6.89
C ARG A 106 4.50 2.59 8.06
N LEU A 107 3.79 1.47 8.15
CA LEU A 107 4.02 0.47 9.19
C LEU A 107 5.41 -0.13 9.07
N PHE A 108 5.85 -0.52 7.88
CA PHE A 108 7.19 -1.04 7.64
C PHE A 108 8.26 -0.07 8.16
N PHE A 109 8.19 1.20 7.76
CA PHE A 109 9.17 2.19 8.19
C PHE A 109 9.17 2.46 9.70
N ALA A 110 7.99 2.50 10.34
CA ALA A 110 7.90 2.70 11.78
C ALA A 110 8.55 1.55 12.58
N HIS A 111 8.51 0.33 12.05
CA HIS A 111 9.05 -0.87 12.71
C HIS A 111 10.50 -1.16 12.33
N ALA A 112 10.90 -0.84 11.10
CA ALA A 112 12.27 -0.96 10.60
C ALA A 112 13.25 -0.07 11.40
N GLU A 113 12.81 1.12 11.82
CA GLU A 113 13.62 2.05 12.64
C GLU A 113 13.81 1.59 14.09
N LYS A 114 13.17 0.49 14.51
CA LYS A 114 13.31 -0.12 15.84
C LYS A 114 13.08 0.86 17.00
N GLN A 115 12.14 1.79 16.84
CA GLN A 115 11.76 2.71 17.93
C GLN A 115 11.17 1.91 19.11
N ASP A 116 11.40 2.39 20.34
CA ASP A 116 10.83 1.76 21.54
C ASP A 116 9.29 1.83 21.58
N CYS A 117 8.71 2.77 20.83
CA CYS A 117 7.27 2.95 20.66
C CYS A 117 6.92 3.32 19.20
N PRO A 118 6.59 2.34 18.34
CA PRO A 118 6.24 2.58 16.94
C PRO A 118 5.05 3.53 16.73
N TRP A 119 4.13 3.61 17.70
CA TRP A 119 3.01 4.55 17.63
C TRP A 119 3.46 6.01 17.55
N LEU A 120 4.53 6.39 18.25
CA LEU A 120 5.11 7.73 18.15
C LEU A 120 5.71 7.98 16.76
N GLY A 121 6.40 6.99 16.19
CA GLY A 121 6.94 7.06 14.82
C GLY A 121 5.84 7.25 13.78
N MET A 122 4.75 6.51 13.90
CA MET A 122 3.56 6.67 13.05
C MET A 122 2.92 8.05 13.20
N ALA A 123 2.71 8.51 14.45
CA ALA A 123 2.10 9.80 14.72
C ALA A 123 2.96 11.00 14.28
N ALA A 124 4.29 10.85 14.25
CA ALA A 124 5.21 11.88 13.77
C ALA A 124 5.26 11.97 12.24
N SER A 125 4.84 10.94 11.52
CA SER A 125 4.90 10.86 10.05
C SER A 125 3.75 11.63 9.37
N VAL A 126 3.65 12.93 9.63
CA VAL A 126 2.56 13.79 9.12
C VAL A 126 2.86 14.45 7.78
N SER A 127 4.14 14.59 7.42
CA SER A 127 4.55 15.21 6.17
C SER A 127 4.52 14.21 5.02
N PHE A 128 3.58 14.40 4.09
CA PHE A 128 3.48 13.53 2.90
C PHE A 128 4.70 13.66 1.98
N VAL A 129 5.36 14.83 1.98
CA VAL A 129 6.59 15.04 1.21
C VAL A 129 7.74 14.20 1.78
N GLU A 130 7.97 14.27 3.09
CA GLU A 130 9.01 13.48 3.77
C GLU A 130 8.73 11.98 3.63
N PHE A 131 7.46 11.57 3.72
CA PHE A 131 7.06 10.19 3.45
C PHE A 131 7.44 9.75 2.04
N LYS A 132 7.10 10.53 1.00
CA LYS A 132 7.48 10.21 -0.38
C LYS A 132 8.99 10.17 -0.61
N GLU A 133 9.74 11.08 0.00
CA GLU A 133 11.21 11.06 -0.07
C GLU A 133 11.78 9.77 0.53
N LYS A 134 11.20 9.31 1.64
CA LYS A 134 11.60 8.04 2.28
C LYS A 134 11.22 6.82 1.45
N VAL A 135 10.02 6.82 0.86
CA VAL A 135 9.58 5.77 -0.08
C VAL A 135 10.51 5.71 -1.29
N PHE A 136 10.83 6.87 -1.89
CA PHE A 136 11.76 6.95 -3.01
C PHE A 136 13.17 6.47 -2.63
N ALA A 137 13.66 6.85 -1.45
CA ALA A 137 14.95 6.37 -0.96
C ALA A 137 14.97 4.85 -0.80
N GLY A 138 13.93 4.27 -0.21
CA GLY A 138 13.77 2.82 -0.05
C GLY A 138 13.72 2.08 -1.39
N LEU A 139 12.91 2.56 -2.34
CA LEU A 139 12.83 1.99 -3.68
C LEU A 139 14.18 2.06 -4.40
N LYS A 140 14.89 3.19 -4.30
CA LYS A 140 16.18 3.37 -4.95
C LYS A 140 17.29 2.50 -4.34
N SER A 141 17.30 2.31 -3.02
CA SER A 141 18.31 1.50 -2.35
C SER A 141 17.99 0.01 -2.34
N GLY A 142 16.75 -0.36 -2.67
CA GLY A 142 16.18 -1.65 -2.32
C GLY A 142 15.77 -1.71 -0.85
N PHE A 143 14.81 -2.57 -0.54
CA PHE A 143 14.41 -2.89 0.82
C PHE A 143 15.35 -3.98 1.38
N ASP A 144 16.05 -3.68 2.46
CA ASP A 144 17.03 -4.59 3.06
C ASP A 144 16.40 -5.92 3.51
N ARG A 145 16.98 -7.04 3.04
CA ARG A 145 16.48 -8.41 3.26
C ARG A 145 16.32 -8.73 4.75
N ASP A 146 17.33 -8.43 5.57
CA ASP A 146 17.29 -8.74 7.01
C ASP A 146 16.25 -7.90 7.74
N THR A 147 16.10 -6.63 7.35
CA THR A 147 15.09 -5.74 7.88
C THR A 147 13.69 -6.23 7.54
N VAL A 148 13.44 -6.64 6.29
CA VAL A 148 12.16 -7.23 5.87
C VAL A 148 11.86 -8.50 6.67
N ALA A 149 12.80 -9.44 6.74
CA ALA A 149 12.65 -10.68 7.50
C ALA A 149 12.31 -10.41 8.98
N VAL A 150 13.04 -9.49 9.63
CA VAL A 150 12.81 -9.13 11.03
C VAL A 150 11.47 -8.46 11.26
N VAL A 151 11.03 -7.58 10.34
CA VAL A 151 9.78 -6.82 10.50
C VAL A 151 8.55 -7.69 10.26
N PHE A 152 8.57 -8.55 9.24
CA PHE A 152 7.38 -9.32 8.83
C PHE A 152 7.36 -10.75 9.38
N LEU A 153 8.52 -11.40 9.54
CA LEU A 153 8.62 -12.80 10.00
C LEU A 153 9.22 -12.90 11.40
N GLY A 154 9.76 -11.81 11.94
CA GLY A 154 10.17 -11.71 13.34
C GLY A 154 11.58 -12.21 13.65
N GLY A 155 12.38 -12.55 12.65
CA GLY A 155 13.78 -12.94 12.77
C GLY A 155 14.51 -12.88 11.43
N ALA A 156 15.83 -12.96 11.44
CA ALA A 156 16.62 -12.99 10.21
C ALA A 156 16.57 -14.35 9.50
N ASP A 157 16.13 -15.40 10.17
CA ASP A 157 15.97 -16.75 9.63
C ASP A 157 14.87 -17.49 10.43
N PRO A 158 14.38 -18.66 9.98
CA PRO A 158 13.33 -19.41 10.67
C PRO A 158 13.65 -19.72 12.14
N THR A 159 14.92 -19.99 12.45
CA THR A 159 15.38 -20.37 13.79
C THR A 159 15.31 -19.17 14.73
N VAL A 160 15.80 -18.00 14.29
CA VAL A 160 15.74 -16.74 15.06
C VAL A 160 14.30 -16.23 15.18
N ALA A 161 13.49 -16.42 14.14
CA ALA A 161 12.06 -16.13 14.16
C ALA A 161 11.30 -17.09 15.10
N ALA A 162 11.83 -18.29 15.33
CA ALA A 162 11.24 -19.41 16.04
C ALA A 162 9.93 -19.89 15.38
N ILE A 163 9.91 -19.99 14.05
CA ILE A 163 8.75 -20.45 13.27
C ILE A 163 9.09 -21.74 12.53
N GLU A 164 8.08 -22.60 12.31
CA GLU A 164 8.24 -23.89 11.64
C GLU A 164 8.07 -23.73 10.12
N VAL A 165 9.15 -23.29 9.47
CA VAL A 165 9.24 -23.02 8.02
C VAL A 165 10.62 -23.48 7.53
N GLY A 166 10.68 -24.06 6.32
CA GLY A 166 11.95 -24.41 5.69
C GLY A 166 12.76 -23.17 5.30
N ALA A 167 14.08 -23.28 5.19
CA ALA A 167 14.94 -22.14 4.84
C ALA A 167 14.57 -21.53 3.47
N ASP A 168 14.36 -22.37 2.46
CA ASP A 168 14.01 -21.92 1.11
C ASP A 168 12.65 -21.23 1.06
N GLU A 169 11.66 -21.78 1.78
CA GLU A 169 10.32 -21.18 1.89
C GLU A 169 10.35 -19.84 2.64
N PHE A 170 11.24 -19.71 3.63
CA PHE A 170 11.46 -18.45 4.34
C PHE A 170 12.09 -17.39 3.43
N GLU A 171 13.15 -17.73 2.68
CA GLU A 171 13.77 -16.79 1.74
C GLU A 171 12.83 -16.38 0.61
N ASP A 172 12.04 -17.32 0.10
CA ASP A 172 11.01 -17.02 -0.90
C ASP A 172 9.99 -16.03 -0.32
N SER A 173 9.58 -16.22 0.93
CA SER A 173 8.65 -15.28 1.56
C SER A 173 9.25 -13.91 1.84
N VAL A 174 10.54 -13.82 2.17
CA VAL A 174 11.21 -12.51 2.30
C VAL A 174 11.29 -11.81 0.94
N SER A 175 11.60 -12.54 -0.12
CA SER A 175 11.65 -12.03 -1.50
C SER A 175 10.26 -11.53 -1.96
N ALA A 176 9.20 -12.28 -1.64
CA ALA A 176 7.82 -11.88 -1.91
C ALA A 176 7.44 -10.56 -1.21
N LEU A 177 7.84 -10.39 0.05
CA LEU A 177 7.59 -9.18 0.82
C LEU A 177 8.39 -7.98 0.31
N GLN A 178 9.63 -8.18 -0.15
CA GLN A 178 10.41 -7.14 -0.84
C GLN A 178 9.69 -6.68 -2.11
N LEU A 179 9.23 -7.62 -2.94
CA LEU A 179 8.49 -7.32 -4.15
C LEU A 179 7.18 -6.56 -3.87
N LEU A 180 6.44 -6.92 -2.81
CA LEU A 180 5.25 -6.17 -2.39
C LEU A 180 5.59 -4.73 -1.93
N LEU A 181 6.70 -4.54 -1.22
CA LEU A 181 7.15 -3.21 -0.80
C LEU A 181 7.57 -2.35 -2.00
N GLU A 182 8.26 -2.95 -2.97
CA GLU A 182 8.66 -2.30 -4.23
C GLU A 182 7.42 -1.87 -5.02
N PHE A 183 6.47 -2.78 -5.24
CA PHE A 183 5.20 -2.48 -5.91
C PHE A 183 4.42 -1.37 -5.19
N ALA A 184 4.32 -1.44 -3.85
CA ALA A 184 3.66 -0.41 -3.06
C ALA A 184 4.36 0.95 -3.19
N ALA A 185 5.69 0.98 -3.18
CA ALA A 185 6.47 2.19 -3.34
C ALA A 185 6.28 2.81 -4.72
N GLU A 186 6.35 2.00 -5.78
CA GLU A 186 6.09 2.44 -7.15
C GLU A 186 4.68 2.99 -7.32
N THR A 187 3.67 2.29 -6.79
CA THR A 187 2.26 2.72 -6.84
C THR A 187 2.08 4.09 -6.17
N VAL A 188 2.57 4.28 -4.94
CA VAL A 188 2.43 5.54 -4.19
C VAL A 188 3.15 6.71 -4.87
N LEU A 189 4.28 6.44 -5.53
CA LEU A 189 5.08 7.47 -6.21
C LEU A 189 4.50 7.82 -7.59
N SER A 190 4.19 6.81 -8.41
CA SER A 190 3.85 6.95 -9.83
C SER A 190 2.37 7.22 -10.10
N GLU A 191 1.46 6.84 -9.21
CA GLU A 191 0.01 6.95 -9.44
C GLU A 191 -0.66 8.04 -8.58
N SER A 192 0.12 8.93 -7.97
CA SER A 192 -0.45 9.92 -7.04
C SER A 192 -1.47 10.89 -7.67
N PHE A 193 -1.42 11.14 -8.98
CA PHE A 193 -2.44 11.93 -9.68
C PHE A 193 -3.75 11.17 -9.85
N LEU A 194 -3.68 9.90 -10.23
CA LEU A 194 -4.84 9.02 -10.30
C LEU A 194 -5.51 8.92 -8.92
N TYR A 195 -4.73 8.58 -7.88
CA TYR A 195 -5.23 8.47 -6.52
C TYR A 195 -5.89 9.78 -6.03
N ASN A 196 -5.24 10.92 -6.23
CA ASN A 196 -5.82 12.22 -5.86
C ASN A 196 -7.12 12.50 -6.61
N SER A 197 -7.22 12.14 -7.88
CA SER A 197 -8.43 12.34 -8.70
C SER A 197 -9.59 11.48 -8.22
N CYS A 198 -9.31 10.21 -7.88
CA CYS A 198 -10.29 9.31 -7.25
C CYS A 198 -10.71 9.82 -5.86
N LYS A 199 -9.76 10.27 -5.04
CA LYS A 199 -9.99 10.63 -3.62
C LYS A 199 -10.65 11.99 -3.41
N HIS A 200 -10.17 13.05 -4.08
CA HIS A 200 -10.42 14.44 -3.67
C HIS A 200 -11.49 15.19 -4.48
N GLY A 201 -12.19 14.52 -5.37
CA GLY A 201 -13.41 15.09 -5.94
C GLY A 201 -14.18 14.16 -6.86
N LEU A 202 -13.82 12.87 -6.90
CA LEU A 202 -14.29 11.95 -7.94
C LEU A 202 -14.21 12.63 -9.31
N THR A 203 -13.15 13.43 -9.55
CA THR A 203 -12.98 14.23 -10.77
C THR A 203 -12.52 13.37 -11.93
N ILE A 204 -12.67 12.06 -11.79
CA ILE A 204 -12.47 11.08 -12.82
C ILE A 204 -13.72 11.03 -13.70
N VAL A 205 -13.51 10.93 -15.00
CA VAL A 205 -14.54 10.50 -15.94
C VAL A 205 -14.26 9.05 -16.26
N GLN A 206 -15.25 8.18 -16.00
CA GLN A 206 -15.14 6.77 -16.35
C GLN A 206 -15.60 6.56 -17.79
N THR A 207 -14.74 6.00 -18.62
CA THR A 207 -15.12 5.62 -19.99
C THR A 207 -15.90 4.30 -19.98
N ASP A 208 -16.69 4.05 -21.02
CA ASP A 208 -17.43 2.80 -21.18
C ASP A 208 -16.49 1.61 -21.47
N GLU A 209 -17.00 0.38 -21.35
CA GLU A 209 -16.25 -0.85 -21.64
C GLU A 209 -15.94 -1.02 -23.15
N SER A 210 -16.74 -0.40 -24.01
CA SER A 210 -16.53 -0.41 -25.46
C SER A 210 -15.42 0.55 -25.93
N THR A 211 -14.86 1.34 -25.02
CA THR A 211 -13.83 2.32 -25.34
C THR A 211 -12.57 1.61 -25.80
N GLN A 212 -12.07 2.01 -26.97
CA GLN A 212 -10.87 1.46 -27.57
C GLN A 212 -9.98 2.60 -28.08
N MET A 213 -8.67 2.43 -27.91
CA MET A 213 -7.66 3.31 -28.48
C MET A 213 -6.74 2.47 -29.37
N ALA A 214 -6.55 2.90 -30.60
CA ALA A 214 -5.64 2.27 -31.55
C ALA A 214 -4.75 3.34 -32.20
N LEU A 215 -3.50 2.96 -32.47
CA LEU A 215 -2.57 3.72 -33.29
C LEU A 215 -2.56 3.11 -34.69
N THR A 216 -2.82 3.90 -35.72
CA THR A 216 -2.66 3.45 -37.11
C THR A 216 -1.36 4.03 -37.66
N PRO A 217 -0.29 3.22 -37.81
CA PRO A 217 0.95 3.67 -38.44
C PRO A 217 0.70 4.05 -39.91
N PRO A 218 1.44 5.00 -40.49
CA PRO A 218 1.35 5.29 -41.92
C PRO A 218 1.60 4.03 -42.77
N GLY A 219 0.59 3.59 -43.52
CA GLY A 219 0.68 2.42 -44.40
C GLY A 219 0.67 1.05 -43.71
N GLY A 220 0.32 0.98 -42.41
CA GLY A 220 0.21 -0.26 -41.65
C GLY A 220 -1.18 -0.47 -41.03
N ASP A 221 -1.39 -1.66 -40.48
CA ASP A 221 -2.63 -2.01 -39.78
C ASP A 221 -2.74 -1.29 -38.42
N PRO A 222 -3.96 -0.99 -37.93
CA PRO A 222 -4.17 -0.44 -36.60
C PRO A 222 -3.62 -1.35 -35.50
N VAL A 223 -2.76 -0.80 -34.65
CA VAL A 223 -2.26 -1.43 -33.43
C VAL A 223 -3.14 -0.97 -32.27
N ARG A 224 -3.88 -1.91 -31.65
CA ARG A 224 -4.70 -1.62 -30.48
C ARG A 224 -3.79 -1.31 -29.28
N LEU A 225 -3.89 -0.09 -28.76
CA LEU A 225 -3.13 0.36 -27.60
C LEU A 225 -3.85 0.03 -26.29
N LEU A 226 -5.17 0.29 -26.25
CA LEU A 226 -6.02 0.13 -25.06
C LEU A 226 -7.40 -0.37 -25.47
N ALA A 227 -8.03 -1.17 -24.60
CA ALA A 227 -9.46 -1.44 -24.66
C ALA A 227 -10.03 -1.51 -23.23
N GLY A 228 -11.32 -1.23 -23.11
CA GLY A 228 -12.02 -1.28 -21.83
C GLY A 228 -12.09 0.08 -21.14
N SER A 229 -12.70 0.03 -19.95
CA SER A 229 -12.99 1.22 -19.16
C SER A 229 -11.74 1.83 -18.53
N GLN A 230 -11.67 3.15 -18.59
CA GLN A 230 -10.53 3.93 -18.15
C GLN A 230 -10.99 5.07 -17.23
N PHE A 231 -10.08 5.54 -16.39
CA PHE A 231 -10.24 6.79 -15.66
C PHE A 231 -9.52 7.91 -16.40
N ALA A 232 -10.32 8.86 -16.90
CA ALA A 232 -9.82 10.10 -17.44
C ALA A 232 -9.79 11.19 -16.35
N TYR A 233 -8.65 11.85 -16.17
CA TYR A 233 -8.48 12.90 -15.15
C TYR A 233 -7.50 13.98 -15.58
N LEU A 234 -7.67 15.18 -15.03
CA LEU A 234 -6.83 16.35 -15.33
C LEU A 234 -5.76 16.57 -14.27
N HIS A 235 -4.58 16.97 -14.72
CA HIS A 235 -3.49 17.37 -13.84
C HIS A 235 -2.62 18.44 -14.52
N LYS A 236 -1.93 19.22 -13.69
CA LYS A 236 -1.09 20.34 -14.16
C LYS A 236 0.37 19.96 -14.37
N PRO A 237 1.06 19.26 -13.44
CA PRO A 237 2.39 18.75 -13.73
C PRO A 237 2.28 17.57 -14.71
N ARG A 238 3.25 17.42 -15.63
CA ARG A 238 3.26 16.35 -16.64
C ARG A 238 3.23 14.95 -16.03
N SER A 239 3.99 14.75 -14.96
CA SER A 239 4.06 13.49 -14.21
C SER A 239 4.28 13.75 -12.72
N PRO A 240 4.02 12.76 -11.84
CA PRO A 240 4.31 12.90 -10.42
C PRO A 240 5.78 13.26 -10.16
N GLY A 241 5.99 14.27 -9.32
CA GLY A 241 7.34 14.80 -9.01
C GLY A 241 7.87 15.81 -10.01
N ALA A 242 7.24 15.99 -11.17
CA ALA A 242 7.61 17.04 -12.12
C ALA A 242 7.21 18.44 -11.57
N LYS A 243 8.02 19.46 -11.91
CA LYS A 243 7.63 20.85 -11.66
C LYS A 243 6.47 21.22 -12.59
N GLY A 244 5.47 21.92 -12.06
CA GLY A 244 4.36 22.42 -12.85
C GLY A 244 4.81 23.54 -13.79
N GLY A 245 4.19 23.59 -14.97
CA GLY A 245 4.32 24.69 -15.93
C GLY A 245 2.99 25.38 -16.19
N THR A 246 2.81 25.90 -17.41
CA THR A 246 1.52 26.48 -17.86
C THR A 246 0.61 25.45 -18.53
N GLU A 247 1.18 24.29 -18.83
CA GLU A 247 0.55 23.13 -19.45
C GLU A 247 -0.53 22.55 -18.53
N TRP A 248 -1.53 21.96 -19.18
CA TRP A 248 -2.49 21.07 -18.54
C TRP A 248 -2.49 19.76 -19.30
N PHE A 249 -2.69 18.67 -18.59
CA PHE A 249 -2.65 17.33 -19.13
C PHE A 249 -3.94 16.59 -18.77
N VAL A 250 -4.41 15.76 -19.70
CA VAL A 250 -5.42 14.74 -19.44
C VAL A 250 -4.74 13.38 -19.48
N SER A 251 -4.87 12.62 -18.41
CA SER A 251 -4.45 11.22 -18.37
C SER A 251 -5.65 10.31 -18.47
N MET A 252 -5.54 9.24 -19.25
CA MET A 252 -6.47 8.13 -19.30
C MET A 252 -5.76 6.87 -18.83
N THR A 253 -6.15 6.35 -17.67
CA THR A 253 -5.53 5.16 -17.07
C THR A 253 -6.52 4.00 -17.09
N LEU A 254 -6.09 2.86 -17.65
CA LEU A 254 -6.82 1.60 -17.58
C LEU A 254 -6.92 1.12 -16.13
N THR A 255 -8.13 0.79 -15.69
CA THR A 255 -8.37 0.20 -14.37
C THR A 255 -8.06 -1.28 -14.42
N LEU A 256 -7.39 -1.81 -13.38
CA LEU A 256 -7.12 -3.23 -13.21
C LEU A 256 -7.69 -3.71 -11.86
N PRO A 257 -9.03 -3.77 -11.69
CA PRO A 257 -9.64 -4.09 -10.40
C PRO A 257 -9.16 -5.40 -9.78
N ASP A 258 -8.89 -6.40 -10.63
CA ASP A 258 -8.40 -7.71 -10.21
C ASP A 258 -7.00 -7.61 -9.59
N GLN A 259 -6.08 -6.87 -10.24
CA GLN A 259 -4.75 -6.58 -9.70
C GLN A 259 -4.87 -5.79 -8.39
N ASP A 260 -5.67 -4.72 -8.40
CA ASP A 260 -5.83 -3.82 -7.27
C ASP A 260 -6.31 -4.58 -6.02
N ILE A 261 -7.29 -5.49 -6.17
CA ILE A 261 -7.85 -6.27 -5.06
C ILE A 261 -6.91 -7.39 -4.62
N GLU A 262 -6.36 -8.18 -5.56
CA GLU A 262 -5.48 -9.30 -5.21
C GLU A 262 -4.20 -8.81 -4.52
N VAL A 263 -3.58 -7.75 -5.03
CA VAL A 263 -2.42 -7.15 -4.38
C VAL A 263 -2.80 -6.55 -3.02
N SER A 264 -3.96 -5.89 -2.91
CA SER A 264 -4.45 -5.38 -1.62
C SER A 264 -4.64 -6.49 -0.58
N PHE A 265 -5.09 -7.67 -0.99
CA PHE A 265 -5.24 -8.83 -0.12
C PHE A 265 -3.88 -9.37 0.36
N LEU A 266 -2.90 -9.49 -0.54
CA LEU A 266 -1.53 -9.87 -0.15
C LEU A 266 -0.89 -8.84 0.79
N ILE A 267 -1.12 -7.55 0.55
CA ILE A 267 -0.69 -6.48 1.45
C ILE A 267 -1.38 -6.60 2.81
N GLN A 268 -2.68 -6.91 2.86
CA GLN A 268 -3.41 -7.13 4.10
C GLN A 268 -2.77 -8.25 4.93
N GLN A 269 -2.39 -9.36 4.29
CA GLN A 269 -1.69 -10.45 4.94
C GLN A 269 -0.31 -10.03 5.46
N ALA A 270 0.46 -9.28 4.67
CA ALA A 270 1.75 -8.75 5.08
C ALA A 270 1.62 -7.79 6.29
N VAL A 271 0.61 -6.90 6.27
CA VAL A 271 0.29 -6.01 7.40
C VAL A 271 -0.07 -6.81 8.64
N SER A 272 -0.88 -7.87 8.51
CA SER A 272 -1.19 -8.79 9.61
C SER A 272 0.09 -9.40 10.20
N SER A 273 0.97 -9.98 9.37
CA SER A 273 2.24 -10.57 9.82
C SER A 273 3.11 -9.57 10.56
N LEU A 274 3.34 -8.38 9.98
CA LEU A 274 4.09 -7.29 10.60
C LEU A 274 3.50 -6.93 11.96
N TRP A 275 2.18 -6.80 12.02
CA TRP A 275 1.49 -6.42 13.24
C TRP A 275 1.61 -7.48 14.33
N LYS A 276 1.48 -8.77 14.01
CA LYS A 276 1.67 -9.87 14.97
C LYS A 276 3.12 -9.98 15.43
N VAL A 277 4.10 -9.78 14.55
CA VAL A 277 5.52 -9.72 14.91
C VAL A 277 5.80 -8.56 15.87
N ALA A 278 5.26 -7.39 15.56
CA ALA A 278 5.38 -6.21 16.40
C ALA A 278 4.71 -6.42 17.75
N ARG A 279 3.49 -6.94 17.78
CA ARG A 279 2.75 -7.28 19.02
C ARG A 279 3.50 -8.32 19.86
N ARG A 280 4.15 -9.31 19.25
CA ARG A 280 5.06 -10.22 19.96
C ARG A 280 6.19 -9.47 20.63
N ARG A 281 6.92 -8.64 19.87
CA ARG A 281 8.09 -7.88 20.35
C ARG A 281 7.73 -6.83 21.42
N TYR A 282 6.65 -6.10 21.22
CA TYR A 282 6.31 -4.90 22.00
C TYR A 282 5.29 -5.15 23.10
N ALA A 283 4.45 -6.18 22.98
CA ALA A 283 3.43 -6.53 23.97
C ALA A 283 3.63 -7.93 24.57
N GLY A 284 4.58 -8.74 24.08
CA GLY A 284 4.85 -10.07 24.61
C GLY A 284 3.70 -11.05 24.36
N GLN A 285 3.02 -10.95 23.21
CA GLN A 285 1.90 -11.81 22.85
C GLN A 285 2.21 -12.65 21.61
N ALA A 286 1.95 -13.96 21.66
CA ALA A 286 2.10 -14.85 20.51
C ALA A 286 1.08 -14.50 19.41
N GLY A 287 1.31 -15.03 18.20
CA GLY A 287 0.40 -14.83 17.08
C GLY A 287 0.67 -15.82 15.95
N GLU A 288 0.34 -15.40 14.74
CA GLU A 288 0.61 -16.13 13.50
C GLU A 288 1.13 -15.15 12.46
N VAL A 289 1.98 -15.64 11.55
CA VAL A 289 2.43 -14.88 10.37
C VAL A 289 2.06 -15.66 9.11
N SER A 290 1.73 -14.93 8.05
CA SER A 290 1.53 -15.48 6.71
C SER A 290 2.87 -15.68 6.01
N ILE A 291 3.05 -16.85 5.43
CA ILE A 291 4.11 -17.18 4.49
C ILE A 291 3.53 -17.02 3.09
N ILE A 292 4.09 -16.07 2.33
CA ILE A 292 3.61 -15.65 1.01
C ILE A 292 4.69 -15.99 0.00
N SER A 293 4.38 -16.70 -1.08
CA SER A 293 5.40 -17.02 -2.09
C SER A 293 5.67 -15.87 -3.05
N THR A 294 6.88 -15.79 -3.61
CA THR A 294 7.20 -14.78 -4.63
C THR A 294 6.29 -14.95 -5.84
N ARG A 295 5.94 -16.20 -6.17
CA ARG A 295 5.02 -16.54 -7.25
C ARG A 295 3.63 -15.92 -7.03
N ALA A 296 3.05 -16.06 -5.85
CA ALA A 296 1.74 -15.49 -5.55
C ALA A 296 1.71 -13.96 -5.73
N VAL A 297 2.79 -13.27 -5.30
CA VAL A 297 2.92 -11.82 -5.51
C VAL A 297 3.05 -11.46 -6.99
N ARG A 298 3.88 -12.18 -7.74
CA ARG A 298 4.03 -11.96 -9.19
C ARG A 298 2.74 -12.22 -9.95
N ASP A 299 2.00 -13.27 -9.60
CA ASP A 299 0.71 -13.58 -10.24
C ASP A 299 -0.33 -12.49 -9.96
N ALA A 300 -0.41 -12.00 -8.72
CA ALA A 300 -1.30 -10.88 -8.37
C ALA A 300 -0.94 -9.58 -9.11
N ILE A 301 0.36 -9.29 -9.27
CA ILE A 301 0.82 -8.07 -9.95
C ILE A 301 0.71 -8.21 -11.48
N HIS A 302 1.23 -9.29 -12.07
CA HIS A 302 1.43 -9.38 -13.52
C HIS A 302 0.34 -10.18 -14.23
N GLY A 303 -0.36 -11.09 -13.55
CA GLY A 303 -1.41 -11.93 -14.14
C GLY A 303 -2.52 -11.10 -14.79
N PRO A 304 -3.21 -10.21 -14.06
CA PRO A 304 -4.27 -9.38 -14.63
C PRO A 304 -3.79 -8.46 -15.77
N VAL A 305 -2.55 -7.97 -15.67
CA VAL A 305 -1.92 -7.16 -16.73
C VAL A 305 -1.74 -7.97 -18.01
N PHE A 306 -1.20 -9.19 -17.86
CA PHE A 306 -0.96 -10.10 -18.98
C PHE A 306 -2.26 -10.51 -19.66
N GLU A 307 -3.27 -10.92 -18.88
CA GLU A 307 -4.60 -11.30 -19.39
C GLU A 307 -5.30 -10.14 -20.11
N ALA A 308 -5.13 -8.91 -19.64
CA ALA A 308 -5.67 -7.74 -20.32
C ALA A 308 -5.03 -7.52 -21.71
N GLY A 309 -3.78 -7.97 -21.93
CA GLY A 309 -3.11 -7.91 -23.23
C GLY A 309 -2.93 -6.48 -23.76
N HIS A 310 -2.82 -5.49 -22.87
CA HIS A 310 -2.69 -4.08 -23.22
C HIS A 310 -1.25 -3.60 -23.03
N PRO A 311 -0.54 -3.21 -24.11
CA PRO A 311 0.85 -2.73 -24.01
C PRO A 311 0.98 -1.36 -23.33
N VAL A 312 -0.14 -0.64 -23.20
CA VAL A 312 -0.23 0.66 -22.54
C VAL A 312 -1.19 0.52 -21.37
N ARG A 313 -0.91 1.19 -20.26
CA ARG A 313 -1.82 1.34 -19.12
C ARG A 313 -2.30 2.78 -18.97
N THR A 314 -1.44 3.77 -19.18
CA THR A 314 -1.83 5.18 -19.13
C THR A 314 -1.40 5.92 -20.40
N THR A 315 -2.31 6.68 -20.98
CA THR A 315 -1.98 7.73 -21.94
C THR A 315 -2.08 9.09 -21.28
N THR A 316 -1.07 9.94 -21.45
CA THR A 316 -1.08 11.33 -20.99
C THR A 316 -1.02 12.24 -22.20
N HIS A 317 -2.02 13.10 -22.36
CA HIS A 317 -2.11 14.05 -23.46
C HIS A 317 -2.00 15.47 -22.92
N GLU A 318 -1.11 16.27 -23.48
CA GLU A 318 -1.14 17.72 -23.28
C GLU A 318 -2.41 18.30 -23.92
N LEU A 319 -3.12 19.15 -23.17
CA LEU A 319 -4.28 19.85 -23.72
C LEU A 319 -3.82 20.88 -24.76
N ALA A 320 -4.49 20.86 -25.91
CA ALA A 320 -4.18 21.75 -27.02
C ALA A 320 -4.24 23.24 -26.61
N LYS A 321 -3.20 23.98 -26.98
CA LYS A 321 -3.07 25.42 -26.74
C LYS A 321 -3.15 26.18 -28.06
N LYS A 322 -3.48 27.47 -27.97
CA LYS A 322 -3.36 28.40 -29.10
C LYS A 322 -2.20 29.37 -28.84
N ASP A 323 -1.49 29.73 -29.91
CA ASP A 323 -0.59 30.88 -29.87
C ASP A 323 -1.37 32.21 -29.94
N ASP A 324 -0.64 33.34 -29.85
CA ASP A 324 -1.22 34.68 -29.92
C ASP A 324 -1.93 34.97 -31.26
N ALA A 325 -1.62 34.20 -32.31
CA ALA A 325 -2.28 34.27 -33.61
C ALA A 325 -3.54 33.36 -33.69
N GLY A 326 -3.86 32.65 -32.60
CA GLY A 326 -5.02 31.76 -32.51
C GLY A 326 -4.81 30.38 -33.14
N LYS A 327 -3.58 30.04 -33.58
CA LYS A 327 -3.24 28.75 -34.20
C LYS A 327 -3.04 27.69 -33.11
N ILE A 328 -3.62 26.51 -33.31
CA ILE A 328 -3.44 25.36 -32.42
C ILE A 328 -1.98 24.88 -32.51
N LEU A 329 -1.32 24.81 -31.36
CA LEU A 329 0.04 24.30 -31.19
C LEU A 329 0.04 22.77 -31.16
N GLY A 330 1.23 22.17 -31.34
CA GLY A 330 1.42 20.73 -31.16
C GLY A 330 1.05 20.28 -29.73
N VAL A 331 0.70 19.01 -29.61
CA VAL A 331 0.40 18.37 -28.31
C VAL A 331 1.39 17.24 -28.08
N ASP A 332 1.95 17.19 -26.87
CA ASP A 332 2.74 16.05 -26.43
C ASP A 332 1.82 14.90 -25.99
N ILE A 333 2.21 13.67 -26.35
CA ILE A 333 1.54 12.45 -25.92
C ILE A 333 2.58 11.52 -25.30
N ASP A 334 2.37 11.15 -24.04
CA ASP A 334 3.17 10.13 -23.36
C ASP A 334 2.34 8.86 -23.18
N LEU A 335 2.97 7.71 -23.39
CA LEU A 335 2.40 6.40 -23.13
C LEU A 335 3.24 5.73 -22.06
N SER A 336 2.58 5.21 -21.02
CA SER A 336 3.22 4.34 -20.03
C SER A 336 2.48 3.02 -19.96
N GLY A 337 3.24 1.94 -19.91
CA GLY A 337 2.75 0.57 -19.80
C GLY A 337 3.32 -0.11 -18.57
N PRO A 338 2.67 -1.18 -18.10
CA PRO A 338 3.25 -2.03 -17.08
C PRO A 338 4.45 -2.77 -17.67
N SER A 339 5.56 -2.82 -16.93
CA SER A 339 6.67 -3.69 -17.30
C SER A 339 6.31 -5.13 -16.93
N LEU A 340 6.16 -5.99 -17.92
CA LEU A 340 6.10 -7.43 -17.67
C LEU A 340 7.53 -7.94 -17.42
N PRO A 341 7.73 -8.89 -16.49
CA PRO A 341 9.01 -9.56 -16.33
C PRO A 341 9.36 -10.36 -17.60
N ASP A 342 10.65 -10.59 -17.82
CA ASP A 342 11.11 -11.53 -18.85
C ASP A 342 10.57 -12.96 -18.55
N GLU A 343 10.42 -13.78 -19.60
CA GLU A 343 9.83 -15.13 -19.51
C GLU A 343 10.58 -16.04 -18.52
N ASP A 344 11.89 -15.85 -18.35
CA ASP A 344 12.71 -16.60 -17.38
C ASP A 344 12.43 -16.22 -15.92
N MET A 345 11.85 -15.04 -15.67
CA MET A 345 11.47 -14.57 -14.34
C MET A 345 10.02 -14.88 -13.98
N TRP A 346 9.13 -14.93 -14.97
CA TRP A 346 7.71 -15.21 -14.76
C TRP A 346 7.02 -15.72 -16.03
N GLU A 347 6.43 -16.91 -15.95
CA GLU A 347 5.55 -17.46 -16.99
C GLU A 347 4.08 -17.48 -16.52
N PRO A 348 3.13 -16.91 -17.27
CA PRO A 348 1.70 -16.98 -16.96
C PRO A 348 1.19 -18.44 -16.90
N GLY A 349 0.43 -18.79 -15.87
CA GLY A 349 -0.23 -20.10 -15.79
C GLY A 349 0.69 -21.32 -15.68
N ALA A 350 2.00 -21.14 -15.49
CA ALA A 350 2.94 -22.24 -15.30
C ALA A 350 2.54 -23.12 -14.10
N ALA A 351 2.33 -24.41 -14.34
CA ALA A 351 2.00 -25.39 -13.32
C ALA A 351 3.20 -25.59 -12.37
N THR A 352 3.24 -24.80 -11.32
CA THR A 352 4.17 -24.95 -10.20
C THR A 352 3.37 -24.96 -8.91
N ASP A 353 3.92 -25.64 -7.90
CA ASP A 353 3.39 -25.86 -6.55
C ASP A 353 3.27 -24.54 -5.75
N SER A 354 2.62 -23.53 -6.32
CA SER A 354 2.29 -22.28 -5.64
C SER A 354 1.22 -22.58 -4.60
N SER A 355 1.69 -22.98 -3.42
CA SER A 355 0.82 -23.12 -2.28
C SER A 355 0.21 -21.76 -1.98
N PRO A 356 -1.11 -21.67 -1.76
CA PRO A 356 -1.72 -20.43 -1.33
C PRO A 356 -1.05 -19.95 -0.04
N PRO A 357 -1.05 -18.63 0.24
CA PRO A 357 -0.46 -18.12 1.47
C PRO A 357 -0.97 -18.91 2.68
N ARG A 358 -0.04 -19.43 3.48
CA ARG A 358 -0.37 -20.25 4.66
C ARG A 358 0.07 -19.55 5.92
N ARG A 359 -0.65 -19.78 7.02
CA ARG A 359 -0.30 -19.23 8.33
C ARG A 359 0.60 -20.18 9.09
N VAL A 360 1.58 -19.63 9.79
CA VAL A 360 2.44 -20.35 10.72
C VAL A 360 2.40 -19.71 12.09
N VAL A 361 2.47 -20.55 13.12
CA VAL A 361 2.49 -20.11 14.51
C VAL A 361 3.74 -19.27 14.75
N LEU A 362 3.54 -18.10 15.35
CA LEU A 362 4.58 -17.20 15.81
C LEU A 362 4.63 -17.26 17.36
N PRO A 363 5.43 -18.17 17.94
CA PRO A 363 5.49 -18.35 19.38
C PRO A 363 6.23 -17.21 20.07
N LEU A 364 6.02 -17.09 21.38
CA LEU A 364 6.78 -16.19 22.25
C LEU A 364 8.20 -16.72 22.49
N ARG A 365 9.20 -15.89 22.19
CA ARG A 365 10.59 -16.18 22.55
C ARG A 365 10.86 -15.72 23.97
N GLN A 366 11.86 -16.31 24.61
CA GLN A 366 12.26 -15.94 25.97
C GLN A 366 12.60 -14.44 26.09
N GLN A 367 13.22 -13.86 25.05
CA GLN A 367 13.56 -12.44 25.00
C GLN A 367 12.35 -11.50 24.81
N ASP A 368 11.22 -12.00 24.30
CA ASP A 368 10.01 -11.21 24.10
C ASP A 368 9.12 -11.21 25.37
N ARG A 369 9.45 -12.05 26.36
CA ARG A 369 8.70 -12.13 27.62
C ARG A 369 8.88 -10.85 28.42
N ARG A 370 7.75 -10.20 28.72
CA ARG A 370 7.72 -8.98 29.52
C ARG A 370 7.70 -9.32 31.01
N ILE A 371 8.42 -8.54 31.80
CA ILE A 371 8.26 -8.55 33.26
C ILE A 371 6.92 -7.88 33.56
N ILE A 372 6.02 -8.61 34.21
CA ILE A 372 4.73 -8.08 34.66
C ILE A 372 5.00 -7.20 35.88
N SER A 373 4.71 -5.91 35.76
CA SER A 373 4.78 -5.01 36.91
C SER A 373 3.60 -5.27 37.85
N THR A 374 3.88 -5.25 39.16
CA THR A 374 2.88 -5.42 40.22
C THR A 374 2.19 -4.11 40.63
N SER A 375 2.59 -2.97 40.04
CA SER A 375 1.96 -1.69 40.34
C SER A 375 0.48 -1.65 39.92
N SER A 376 -0.30 -0.76 40.52
CA SER A 376 -1.69 -0.50 40.13
C SER A 376 -1.86 0.79 39.33
N ARG A 377 -0.79 1.60 39.19
CA ARG A 377 -0.84 2.93 38.57
C ARG A 377 -0.82 2.83 37.04
N LYS A 378 -1.75 3.52 36.39
CA LYS A 378 -1.73 3.78 34.95
C LYS A 378 -1.21 5.19 34.68
N LEU A 379 -0.37 5.34 33.67
CA LEU A 379 0.07 6.64 33.14
C LEU A 379 -0.85 7.14 32.01
N LEU A 380 -1.55 6.25 31.31
CA LEU A 380 -2.55 6.58 30.30
C LEU A 380 -3.97 6.26 30.76
N PRO A 381 -4.97 7.11 30.41
CA PRO A 381 -6.37 6.88 30.74
C PRO A 381 -6.99 5.70 29.98
N ILE A 382 -6.36 5.29 28.87
CA ILE A 382 -6.88 4.28 27.94
C ILE A 382 -6.13 2.95 27.99
N SER A 383 -5.16 2.78 28.90
CA SER A 383 -4.35 1.56 28.88
C SER A 383 -5.14 0.30 29.26
N PRO A 384 -4.89 -0.82 28.56
CA PRO A 384 -5.47 -2.09 28.90
C PRO A 384 -5.22 -2.50 30.34
N ASN A 385 -6.07 -3.38 30.87
CA ASN A 385 -5.86 -3.93 32.21
C ASN A 385 -4.65 -4.87 32.30
N TRP A 386 -4.22 -5.43 31.17
CA TRP A 386 -3.09 -6.34 31.03
C TRP A 386 -1.74 -5.65 30.75
N SER A 387 -1.71 -4.33 30.52
CA SER A 387 -0.45 -3.63 30.32
C SER A 387 0.40 -3.65 31.60
N SER A 388 1.73 -3.70 31.47
CA SER A 388 2.63 -3.52 32.61
C SER A 388 2.38 -2.13 33.21
N ARG A 389 1.85 -2.11 34.43
CA ARG A 389 1.56 -0.88 35.19
C ARG A 389 2.86 -0.30 35.74
N VAL A 390 2.92 0.99 36.10
CA VAL A 390 4.18 1.62 36.56
C VAL A 390 4.33 1.62 38.05
#